data_AF-A0A0U3HBQ0-F1
#
_entry.id   AF-A0A0U3HBQ0-F1
#
_cell.length_a   1.000
_cell.length_b   1.000
_cell.length_c   1.000
_cell.angle_alpha   90.00
_cell.angle_beta   90.00
_cell.angle_gamma   90.00
#
_symmetry.space_group_name_H-M   'P 1'
#
loop_
_entity.id
_entity.type
_entity.pdbx_description
1 polymer ?
#
loop_
_entity_poly.entity_id
_entity_poly.type
_entity_poly.pdbx_seq_one_letter_code
_entity_poly.pdbx_strand_id
1 'polypeptide(L)'
;MSSCCGPAGYERVFGPRFAHHLARRYRRRGLDRTARKVAGLLTAQGITGATVLEIGGGVGDLQLELLRRGVERTTNLELVDSYEADAAALAAAAGLGDRVVRRRTDLAVDPGAVGVHDVVVLNRVVCCYPDHERLLTAAAGRTGRLLVFSHPPGGALGRAAAGALNLVYRAAGSPFRNYAHSPAAMLAVLDRCGLEPVVSLRAPVWRVVLLARTGPGREHAGA
;
A
#
# COMPACT_ATOMS: atom_id res chain seq x y z
N MET A 1 -4.56 -28.94 -2.77
CA MET A 1 -3.78 -28.29 -3.85
C MET A 1 -4.15 -26.81 -3.82
N SER A 2 -3.36 -26.01 -3.11
CA SER A 2 -3.68 -24.62 -2.78
C SER A 2 -3.57 -23.77 -4.05
N SER A 3 -4.68 -23.28 -4.57
CA SER A 3 -4.66 -22.33 -5.68
C SER A 3 -3.94 -21.07 -5.22
N CYS A 4 -2.72 -20.86 -5.73
CA CYS A 4 -2.00 -19.59 -5.62
C CYS A 4 -2.82 -18.50 -6.32
N CYS A 5 -3.78 -17.91 -5.63
CA CYS A 5 -4.65 -16.84 -6.11
C CYS A 5 -3.93 -15.47 -6.15
N GLY A 6 -2.70 -15.45 -6.67
CA GLY A 6 -1.96 -14.21 -6.96
C GLY A 6 -1.94 -13.97 -8.48
N PRO A 7 -1.95 -12.71 -8.95
CA PRO A 7 -1.78 -12.43 -10.36
C PRO A 7 -0.45 -13.02 -10.88
N ALA A 8 -0.49 -13.65 -12.06
CA ALA A 8 0.64 -14.38 -12.60
C ALA A 8 1.90 -13.50 -12.75
N GLY A 9 3.07 -14.05 -12.38
CA GLY A 9 4.38 -13.42 -12.59
C GLY A 9 4.91 -12.55 -11.45
N TYR A 10 4.15 -12.36 -10.37
CA TYR A 10 4.57 -11.55 -9.23
C TYR A 10 5.84 -12.10 -8.56
N GLU A 11 5.93 -13.41 -8.30
CA GLU A 11 7.10 -14.06 -7.69
C GLU A 11 8.42 -13.80 -8.46
N ARG A 12 8.33 -13.58 -9.78
CA ARG A 12 9.51 -13.30 -10.60
C ARG A 12 10.03 -11.87 -10.42
N VAL A 13 9.13 -10.91 -10.24
CA VAL A 13 9.47 -9.49 -10.08
C VAL A 13 9.76 -9.17 -8.61
N PHE A 14 8.91 -9.66 -7.72
CA PHE A 14 8.96 -9.50 -6.27
C PHE A 14 9.56 -10.75 -5.63
N GLY A 15 10.73 -11.19 -6.11
CA GLY A 15 11.41 -12.37 -5.59
C GLY A 15 12.42 -12.07 -4.48
N PRO A 16 13.11 -13.10 -3.93
CA PRO A 16 14.01 -12.95 -2.78
C PRO A 16 15.17 -11.96 -3.00
N ARG A 17 15.68 -11.85 -4.24
CA ARG A 17 16.73 -10.86 -4.56
C ARG A 17 16.23 -9.42 -4.39
N PHE A 18 14.99 -9.17 -4.76
CA PHE A 18 14.36 -7.86 -4.62
C PHE A 18 14.05 -7.57 -3.15
N ALA A 19 13.51 -8.56 -2.41
CA ALA A 19 13.32 -8.51 -0.96
C ALA A 19 14.59 -8.09 -0.21
N HIS A 20 15.69 -8.81 -0.46
CA HIS A 20 16.96 -8.55 0.19
C HIS A 20 17.52 -7.16 -0.16
N HIS A 21 17.34 -6.72 -1.41
CA HIS A 21 17.71 -5.37 -1.83
C HIS A 21 16.94 -4.30 -1.03
N LEU A 22 15.61 -4.44 -0.91
CA LEU A 22 14.78 -3.51 -0.15
C LEU A 22 15.20 -3.47 1.32
N ALA A 23 15.35 -4.63 1.96
CA ALA A 23 15.75 -4.71 3.37
C ALA A 23 17.13 -4.11 3.61
N ARG A 24 18.12 -4.43 2.77
CA ARG A 24 19.47 -3.84 2.85
C ARG A 24 19.44 -2.33 2.65
N ARG A 25 18.64 -1.83 1.70
CA ARG A 25 18.50 -0.39 1.47
C ARG A 25 17.90 0.30 2.68
N TYR A 26 16.84 -0.25 3.26
CA TYR A 26 16.19 0.28 4.44
C TYR A 26 17.13 0.33 5.65
N ARG A 27 17.86 -0.76 5.94
CA ARG A 27 18.88 -0.77 7.01
C ARG A 27 19.92 0.35 6.85
N ARG A 28 20.32 0.66 5.62
CA ARG A 28 21.37 1.65 5.33
C ARG A 28 20.88 3.09 5.26
N ARG A 29 19.64 3.33 4.83
CA ARG A 29 19.16 4.67 4.44
C ARG A 29 17.81 5.05 5.06
N GLY A 30 17.20 4.15 5.81
CA GLY A 30 15.81 4.26 6.24
C GLY A 30 14.85 4.25 5.05
N LEU A 31 13.64 4.77 5.28
CA LEU A 31 12.59 4.84 4.26
C LEU A 31 13.05 5.60 3.02
N ASP A 32 12.53 5.22 1.87
CA ASP A 32 12.67 6.05 0.68
C ASP A 32 11.80 7.32 0.74
N ARG A 33 11.95 8.18 -0.27
CA ARG A 33 11.27 9.49 -0.32
C ARG A 33 9.73 9.37 -0.29
N THR A 34 9.13 8.36 -0.93
CA THR A 34 7.66 8.23 -0.95
C THR A 34 7.17 7.70 0.38
N ALA A 35 7.79 6.65 0.91
CA ALA A 35 7.41 6.08 2.21
C ALA A 35 7.59 7.11 3.34
N ARG A 36 8.64 7.95 3.31
CA ARG A 36 8.78 9.08 4.26
C ARG A 36 7.62 10.06 4.18
N LYS A 37 7.13 10.39 2.98
CA LYS A 37 5.97 11.28 2.80
C LYS A 37 4.70 10.65 3.38
N VAL A 38 4.46 9.38 3.10
CA VAL A 38 3.32 8.63 3.67
C VAL A 38 3.39 8.65 5.21
N ALA A 39 4.53 8.28 5.78
CA ALA A 39 4.71 8.26 7.22
C ALA A 39 4.55 9.65 7.84
N GLY A 40 5.07 10.71 7.20
CA GLY A 40 4.91 12.09 7.65
C GLY A 40 3.46 12.57 7.62
N LEU A 41 2.73 12.29 6.53
CA LEU A 41 1.30 12.61 6.43
C LEU A 41 0.50 11.93 7.53
N LEU A 42 0.71 10.64 7.75
CA LEU A 42 0.02 9.89 8.80
C LEU A 42 0.37 10.43 10.19
N THR A 43 1.65 10.73 10.45
CA THR A 43 2.09 11.30 11.74
C THR A 43 1.38 12.63 12.02
N ALA A 44 1.23 13.49 11.01
CA ALA A 44 0.54 14.77 11.13
C ALA A 44 -0.96 14.65 11.43
N GLN A 45 -1.57 13.48 11.22
CA GLN A 45 -2.99 13.21 11.53
C GLN A 45 -3.22 12.55 12.90
N GLY A 46 -2.17 12.34 13.70
CA GLY A 46 -2.29 11.71 15.01
C GLY A 46 -2.61 10.21 14.92
N ILE A 47 -1.56 9.40 14.82
CA ILE A 47 -1.62 7.93 14.69
C ILE A 47 -1.12 7.18 15.92
N THR A 48 -0.83 7.89 17.01
CA THR A 48 -0.46 7.25 18.28
C THR A 48 -1.61 6.37 18.76
N GLY A 49 -1.31 5.12 19.11
CA GLY A 49 -2.30 4.11 19.51
C GLY A 49 -3.14 3.54 18.36
N ALA A 50 -2.92 3.96 17.11
CA ALA A 50 -3.72 3.47 15.98
C ALA A 50 -3.30 2.05 15.56
N THR A 51 -4.23 1.32 14.96
CA THR A 51 -3.96 0.10 14.19
C THR A 51 -3.75 0.43 12.71
N VAL A 52 -2.75 -0.19 12.07
CA VAL A 52 -2.44 0.04 10.64
C VAL A 52 -2.48 -1.24 9.83
N LEU A 53 -3.24 -1.24 8.74
CA LEU A 53 -3.17 -2.24 7.68
C LEU A 53 -2.33 -1.70 6.52
N GLU A 54 -1.24 -2.38 6.16
CA GLU A 54 -0.50 -2.09 4.93
C GLU A 54 -0.73 -3.23 3.93
N ILE A 55 -1.30 -2.88 2.78
CA ILE A 55 -1.50 -3.80 1.66
C ILE A 55 -0.26 -3.69 0.79
N GLY A 56 0.42 -4.80 0.51
CA GLY A 56 1.66 -4.85 -0.26
C GLY A 56 2.83 -4.07 0.37
N GLY A 57 2.99 -4.13 1.70
CA GLY A 57 4.04 -3.42 2.44
C GLY A 57 5.45 -4.00 2.31
N GLY A 58 5.62 -5.05 1.50
CA GLY A 58 6.88 -5.70 1.21
C GLY A 58 7.59 -6.20 2.46
N VAL A 59 8.82 -5.72 2.67
CA VAL A 59 9.66 -6.05 3.83
C VAL A 59 9.21 -5.35 5.13
N GLY A 60 8.11 -4.57 5.10
CA GLY A 60 7.51 -3.95 6.28
C GLY A 60 8.27 -2.73 6.80
N ASP A 61 9.10 -2.08 5.97
CA ASP A 61 9.92 -0.95 6.39
C ASP A 61 9.08 0.25 6.87
N LEU A 62 8.00 0.58 6.16
CA LEU A 62 7.05 1.61 6.57
C LEU A 62 6.36 1.28 7.90
N GLN A 63 5.92 0.03 8.08
CA GLN A 63 5.28 -0.43 9.33
C GLN A 63 6.18 -0.23 10.55
N LEU A 64 7.46 -0.60 10.45
CA LEU A 64 8.42 -0.43 11.55
C LEU A 64 8.59 1.04 11.93
N GLU A 65 8.61 1.93 10.96
CA GLU A 65 8.70 3.37 11.20
C GLU A 65 7.43 3.96 11.82
N LEU A 66 6.27 3.46 11.42
CA LEU A 66 5.00 3.88 12.02
C LEU A 66 4.90 3.39 13.48
N LEU A 67 5.32 2.16 13.77
CA LEU A 67 5.40 1.62 15.14
C LEU A 67 6.32 2.45 16.04
N ARG A 68 7.50 2.88 15.53
CA ARG A 68 8.41 3.79 16.26
C ARG A 68 7.79 5.15 16.55
N ARG A 69 6.76 5.55 15.79
CA ARG A 69 6.03 6.82 15.95
C ARG A 69 4.75 6.66 16.77
N GLY A 70 4.56 5.51 17.42
CA GLY A 70 3.50 5.30 18.39
C GLY A 70 2.26 4.57 17.87
N VAL A 71 2.20 4.14 16.61
CA VAL A 71 1.17 3.18 16.14
C VAL A 71 1.20 1.95 17.02
N GLU A 72 0.06 1.43 17.47
CA GLU A 72 -0.02 0.31 18.41
C GLU A 72 0.43 -1.00 17.77
N ARG A 73 -0.17 -1.36 16.63
CA ARG A 73 0.02 -2.63 15.93
C ARG A 73 -0.15 -2.46 14.42
N THR A 74 0.58 -3.25 13.66
CA THR A 74 0.49 -3.28 12.20
C THR A 74 0.08 -4.65 11.67
N THR A 75 -0.56 -4.68 10.51
CA THR A 75 -0.87 -5.88 9.74
C THR A 75 -0.39 -5.68 8.31
N ASN A 76 0.47 -6.56 7.80
CA ASN A 76 0.94 -6.57 6.42
C ASN A 76 0.21 -7.64 5.61
N LEU A 77 -0.28 -7.27 4.42
CA LEU A 77 -0.79 -8.23 3.44
C LEU A 77 0.14 -8.34 2.24
N GLU A 78 0.56 -9.55 1.88
CA GLU A 78 1.34 -9.83 0.67
C GLU A 78 0.67 -10.85 -0.24
N LEU A 79 1.05 -10.81 -1.52
CA LEU A 79 0.70 -11.85 -2.50
C LEU A 79 1.81 -12.90 -2.66
N VAL A 80 3.03 -12.56 -2.25
CA VAL A 80 4.25 -13.38 -2.40
C VAL A 80 4.87 -13.68 -1.04
N ASP A 81 5.54 -14.83 -0.94
CA ASP A 81 6.21 -15.26 0.31
C ASP A 81 7.67 -14.78 0.41
N SER A 82 8.20 -14.24 -0.69
CA SER A 82 9.62 -13.89 -0.84
C SER A 82 10.15 -12.84 0.15
N TYR A 83 9.27 -12.04 0.75
CA TYR A 83 9.62 -10.99 1.70
C TYR A 83 9.72 -11.46 3.15
N GLU A 84 9.16 -12.63 3.49
CA GLU A 84 8.92 -13.01 4.90
C GLU A 84 10.20 -13.13 5.72
N ALA A 85 11.26 -13.75 5.16
CA ALA A 85 12.52 -13.91 5.88
C ALA A 85 13.20 -12.56 6.19
N ASP A 86 13.28 -11.67 5.20
CA ASP A 86 13.88 -10.34 5.38
C ASP A 86 13.02 -9.45 6.30
N ALA A 87 11.69 -9.53 6.19
CA ALA A 87 10.75 -8.79 7.03
C ALA A 87 10.85 -9.22 8.50
N ALA A 88 10.86 -10.53 8.77
CA ALA A 88 11.02 -11.06 10.12
C ALA A 88 12.34 -10.62 10.73
N ALA A 89 13.44 -10.68 9.97
CA ALA A 89 14.75 -10.22 10.43
C ALA A 89 14.77 -8.72 10.75
N LEU A 90 14.09 -7.88 9.95
CA LEU A 90 13.96 -6.44 10.24
C LEU A 90 13.13 -6.16 11.48
N ALA A 91 12.00 -6.85 11.66
CA ALA A 91 11.12 -6.66 12.81
C ALA A 91 11.79 -7.12 14.11
N ALA A 92 12.49 -8.26 14.08
CA ALA A 92 13.27 -8.77 15.20
C ALA A 92 14.42 -7.81 15.58
N ALA A 93 15.20 -7.35 14.59
CA ALA A 93 16.27 -6.38 14.83
C ALA A 93 15.77 -5.05 15.40
N ALA A 94 14.52 -4.69 15.11
CA ALA A 94 13.87 -3.50 15.66
C ALA A 94 13.24 -3.72 17.04
N GLY A 95 13.17 -4.95 17.56
CA GLY A 95 12.45 -5.29 18.79
C GLY A 95 10.94 -5.08 18.70
N LEU A 96 10.37 -5.15 17.50
CA LEU A 96 8.96 -4.80 17.22
C LEU A 96 8.15 -5.98 16.68
N GLY A 97 8.72 -7.20 16.65
CA GLY A 97 8.08 -8.39 16.09
C GLY A 97 6.68 -8.66 16.62
N ASP A 98 6.47 -8.57 17.93
CA ASP A 98 5.18 -8.86 18.59
C ASP A 98 4.04 -7.90 18.22
N ARG A 99 4.38 -6.79 17.56
CA ARG A 99 3.46 -5.73 17.13
C ARG A 99 3.23 -5.75 15.62
N VAL A 100 3.85 -6.69 14.90
CA VAL A 100 3.72 -6.85 13.45
C VAL A 100 3.01 -8.18 13.16
N VAL A 101 1.84 -8.11 12.55
CA VAL A 101 1.16 -9.28 11.96
C VAL A 101 1.43 -9.29 10.47
N ARG A 102 1.72 -10.45 9.88
CA ARG A 102 1.88 -10.63 8.44
C ARG A 102 0.98 -11.75 7.94
N ARG A 103 0.34 -11.56 6.78
CA ARG A 103 -0.52 -12.56 6.15
C ARG A 103 -0.30 -12.55 4.65
N ARG A 104 -0.27 -13.74 4.05
CA ARG A 104 -0.34 -13.89 2.59
C ARG A 104 -1.80 -13.97 2.17
N THR A 105 -2.31 -12.90 1.60
CA THR A 105 -3.72 -12.81 1.20
C THR A 105 -3.91 -11.72 0.15
N ASP A 106 -4.73 -12.00 -0.85
CA ASP A 106 -5.25 -10.97 -1.74
C ASP A 106 -6.53 -10.36 -1.16
N LEU A 107 -6.43 -9.13 -0.65
CA LEU A 107 -7.56 -8.42 -0.05
C LEU A 107 -8.71 -8.21 -1.04
N ALA A 108 -8.41 -8.03 -2.33
CA ALA A 108 -9.47 -7.86 -3.33
C ALA A 108 -10.26 -9.16 -3.51
N VAL A 109 -9.59 -10.32 -3.38
CA VAL A 109 -10.23 -11.64 -3.50
C VAL A 109 -10.98 -12.02 -2.23
N ASP A 110 -10.36 -11.81 -1.07
CA ASP A 110 -10.94 -12.11 0.25
C ASP A 110 -10.88 -10.89 1.19
N PRO A 111 -11.84 -9.96 1.08
CA PRO A 111 -11.91 -8.79 1.95
C PRO A 111 -12.18 -9.13 3.42
N GLY A 112 -12.72 -10.33 3.70
CA GLY A 112 -13.06 -10.79 5.04
C GLY A 112 -11.86 -11.33 5.83
N ALA A 113 -10.74 -11.62 5.16
CA ALA A 113 -9.53 -12.16 5.77
C ALA A 113 -8.90 -11.26 6.83
N VAL A 114 -9.24 -9.97 6.86
CA VAL A 114 -8.79 -9.01 7.88
C VAL A 114 -9.95 -8.14 8.37
N GLY A 115 -9.86 -7.77 9.65
CA GLY A 115 -10.76 -6.79 10.26
C GLY A 115 -10.49 -5.37 9.77
N VAL A 116 -11.27 -4.43 10.31
CA VAL A 116 -11.07 -2.99 10.09
C VAL A 116 -9.88 -2.50 10.92
N HIS A 117 -9.10 -1.58 10.35
CA HIS A 117 -7.99 -0.88 11.02
C HIS A 117 -8.21 0.62 10.95
N ASP A 118 -7.71 1.37 11.93
CA ASP A 118 -7.83 2.83 11.94
C ASP A 118 -7.23 3.47 10.68
N VAL A 119 -6.12 2.91 10.19
CA VAL A 119 -5.40 3.39 9.01
C VAL A 119 -5.17 2.25 8.02
N VAL A 120 -5.43 2.50 6.73
CA VAL A 120 -5.08 1.60 5.62
C VAL A 120 -4.08 2.28 4.69
N VAL A 121 -3.03 1.56 4.30
CA VAL A 121 -1.93 2.05 3.48
C VAL A 121 -1.76 1.19 2.22
N LEU A 122 -1.66 1.84 1.05
CA LEU A 122 -1.27 1.21 -0.22
C LEU A 122 -0.12 1.99 -0.86
N ASN A 123 1.11 1.72 -0.41
CA ASN A 123 2.28 2.45 -0.90
C ASN A 123 2.90 1.75 -2.13
N ARG A 124 2.64 2.29 -3.34
CA ARG A 124 3.13 1.80 -4.65
C ARG A 124 2.58 0.43 -5.06
N VAL A 125 1.32 0.19 -4.72
CA VAL A 125 0.65 -1.11 -4.92
C VAL A 125 -0.30 -1.06 -6.09
N VAL A 126 -1.11 0.00 -6.18
CA VAL A 126 -2.20 0.11 -7.15
C VAL A 126 -1.71 -0.02 -8.59
N CYS A 127 -0.51 0.48 -8.92
CA CYS A 127 0.05 0.42 -10.27
C CYS A 127 0.51 -0.97 -10.71
N CYS A 128 0.61 -1.93 -9.78
CA CYS A 128 0.96 -3.31 -10.08
C CYS A 128 -0.29 -4.19 -10.20
N TYR A 129 -1.41 -3.76 -9.62
CA TYR A 129 -2.63 -4.56 -9.52
C TYR A 129 -3.60 -4.31 -10.70
N PRO A 130 -4.15 -5.35 -11.34
CA PRO A 130 -5.01 -5.19 -12.53
C PRO A 130 -6.32 -4.48 -12.25
N ASP A 131 -7.00 -4.84 -11.16
CA ASP A 131 -8.34 -4.36 -10.82
C ASP A 131 -8.26 -3.40 -9.63
N HIS A 132 -7.95 -2.13 -9.93
CA HIS A 132 -7.85 -1.11 -8.89
C HIS A 132 -9.20 -0.82 -8.23
N GLU A 133 -10.32 -1.00 -8.93
CA GLU A 133 -11.64 -0.72 -8.38
C GLU A 133 -11.96 -1.71 -7.27
N ARG A 134 -11.78 -3.01 -7.52
CA ARG A 134 -12.00 -4.06 -6.52
C ARG A 134 -11.02 -3.94 -5.35
N LEU A 135 -9.74 -3.68 -5.62
CA LEU A 135 -8.73 -3.50 -4.58
C LEU A 135 -9.04 -2.29 -3.68
N LEU A 136 -9.34 -1.13 -4.27
CA LEU A 136 -9.61 0.09 -3.51
C LEU A 136 -10.94 0.03 -2.77
N THR A 137 -11.96 -0.64 -3.33
CA THR A 137 -13.22 -0.90 -2.63
C THR A 137 -12.99 -1.76 -1.38
N ALA A 138 -12.21 -2.84 -1.51
CA ALA A 138 -11.87 -3.71 -0.39
C ALA A 138 -11.04 -2.96 0.68
N ALA A 139 -10.03 -2.20 0.26
CA ALA A 139 -9.21 -1.37 1.15
C ALA A 139 -10.05 -0.31 1.90
N ALA A 140 -10.96 0.36 1.20
CA ALA A 140 -11.89 1.30 1.81
C ALA A 140 -12.79 0.62 2.84
N GLY A 141 -13.30 -0.57 2.53
CA GLY A 141 -14.10 -1.38 3.47
C GLY A 141 -13.35 -1.82 4.72
N ARG A 142 -12.02 -1.76 4.76
CA ARG A 142 -11.17 -2.05 5.95
C ARG A 142 -10.65 -0.79 6.64
N THR A 143 -10.99 0.40 6.14
CA THR A 143 -10.52 1.67 6.69
C THR A 143 -11.46 2.18 7.79
N GLY A 144 -10.96 2.40 9.00
CA GLY A 144 -11.73 3.02 10.09
C GLY A 144 -11.73 4.54 9.99
N ARG A 145 -10.55 5.14 9.81
CA ARG A 145 -10.36 6.61 9.85
C ARG A 145 -9.65 7.14 8.61
N LEU A 146 -8.48 6.61 8.26
CA LEU A 146 -7.63 7.17 7.22
C LEU A 146 -7.23 6.13 6.19
N LEU A 147 -7.29 6.48 4.91
CA LEU A 147 -6.67 5.69 3.84
C LEU A 147 -5.60 6.54 3.16
N VAL A 148 -4.41 5.99 2.97
CA VAL A 148 -3.36 6.65 2.18
C VAL A 148 -2.87 5.70 1.10
N PHE A 149 -2.82 6.19 -0.14
CA PHE A 149 -2.27 5.43 -1.24
C PHE A 149 -1.31 6.28 -2.08
N SER A 150 -0.40 5.61 -2.78
CA SER A 150 0.49 6.26 -3.73
C SER A 150 0.38 5.64 -5.13
N HIS A 151 0.46 6.50 -6.13
CA HIS A 151 0.29 6.11 -7.54
C HIS A 151 1.23 6.94 -8.45
N PRO A 152 1.64 6.42 -9.62
CA PRO A 152 2.44 7.20 -10.57
C PRO A 152 1.63 8.39 -11.12
N PRO A 153 2.30 9.48 -11.55
CA PRO A 153 1.62 10.57 -12.24
C PRO A 153 0.98 10.02 -13.52
N GLY A 154 -0.35 10.06 -13.60
CA GLY A 154 -1.11 9.61 -14.76
C GLY A 154 -0.86 10.47 -16.01
N GLY A 155 -1.75 10.36 -17.01
CA GLY A 155 -1.62 11.10 -18.27
C GLY A 155 -0.77 10.37 -19.31
N ALA A 156 -0.55 11.01 -20.46
CA ALA A 156 0.06 10.38 -21.63
C ALA A 156 1.48 9.85 -21.36
N LEU A 157 2.32 10.64 -20.69
CA LEU A 157 3.69 10.24 -20.36
C LEU A 157 3.73 9.05 -19.40
N GLY A 158 2.88 9.05 -18.36
CA GLY A 158 2.77 7.94 -17.41
C GLY A 158 2.30 6.65 -18.09
N ARG A 159 1.34 6.75 -19.02
CA ARG A 159 0.88 5.61 -19.83
C ARG A 159 1.98 5.07 -20.75
N ALA A 160 2.73 5.96 -21.41
CA ALA A 160 3.85 5.58 -22.28
C ALA A 160 4.95 4.86 -21.48
N ALA A 161 5.31 5.37 -20.31
CA ALA A 161 6.29 4.75 -19.41
C ALA A 161 5.82 3.35 -18.95
N ALA A 162 4.56 3.20 -18.55
CA ALA A 162 4.00 1.89 -18.19
C ALA A 162 4.03 0.92 -19.39
N GLY A 163 3.71 1.39 -20.60
CA GLY A 163 3.79 0.61 -21.83
C GLY A 163 5.21 0.12 -22.13
N ALA A 164 6.21 1.01 -22.02
CA ALA A 164 7.61 0.65 -22.20
C ALA A 164 8.09 -0.39 -21.18
N LEU A 165 7.75 -0.23 -19.90
CA LEU A 165 8.06 -1.22 -18.87
C LEU A 165 7.41 -2.58 -19.18
N ASN A 166 6.14 -2.58 -19.61
CA ASN A 166 5.44 -3.81 -19.98
C ASN A 166 6.06 -4.50 -21.19
N LEU A 167 6.61 -3.75 -22.15
CA LEU A 167 7.36 -4.32 -23.26
C LEU A 167 8.63 -5.03 -22.78
N VAL A 168 9.35 -4.44 -21.81
CA VAL A 168 10.53 -5.06 -21.18
C VAL A 168 10.14 -6.36 -20.46
N TYR A 169 9.08 -6.34 -19.66
CA TYR A 169 8.59 -7.56 -18.99
C TYR A 169 8.20 -8.64 -19.99
N ARG A 170 7.50 -8.27 -21.07
CA ARG A 170 7.14 -9.20 -22.15
C ARG A 170 8.37 -9.79 -22.83
N ALA A 171 9.37 -8.97 -23.17
CA ALA A 171 10.62 -9.42 -23.79
C ALA A 171 11.41 -10.35 -22.87
N ALA A 172 11.34 -10.15 -21.55
CA ALA A 172 11.91 -11.06 -20.56
C ALA A 172 11.06 -12.33 -20.35
N GLY A 173 9.92 -12.50 -21.03
CA GLY A 173 9.00 -13.64 -20.84
C GLY A 173 8.24 -13.60 -19.51
N SER A 174 8.08 -12.43 -18.90
CA SER A 174 7.30 -12.26 -17.67
C SER A 174 5.84 -11.91 -17.99
N PRO A 175 4.85 -12.57 -17.37
CA PRO A 175 3.44 -12.21 -17.53
C PRO A 175 3.02 -11.00 -16.67
N PHE A 176 3.92 -10.49 -15.80
CA PHE A 176 3.68 -9.30 -14.96
C PHE A 176 3.42 -8.05 -15.80
N ARG A 177 2.52 -7.18 -15.32
CA ARG A 177 2.17 -5.92 -15.96
C ARG A 177 2.05 -4.80 -14.94
N ASN A 178 2.47 -3.61 -15.36
CA ASN A 178 2.12 -2.35 -14.73
C ASN A 178 0.87 -1.79 -15.38
N TYR A 179 0.03 -1.16 -14.57
CA TYR A 179 -1.24 -0.58 -14.97
C TYR A 179 -1.22 0.93 -14.71
N ALA A 180 -1.50 1.70 -15.75
CA ALA A 180 -1.58 3.16 -15.69
C ALA A 180 -3.02 3.59 -15.35
N HIS A 181 -3.46 3.30 -14.13
CA HIS A 181 -4.80 3.63 -13.66
C HIS A 181 -5.06 5.13 -13.66
N SER A 182 -6.30 5.51 -13.96
CA SER A 182 -6.73 6.92 -13.92
C SER A 182 -6.79 7.39 -12.46
N PRO A 183 -6.06 8.47 -12.09
CA PRO A 183 -6.16 9.03 -10.74
C PRO A 183 -7.59 9.45 -10.38
N ALA A 184 -8.34 10.00 -11.34
CA ALA A 184 -9.73 10.39 -11.12
C ALA A 184 -10.63 9.18 -10.86
N ALA A 185 -10.42 8.06 -11.58
CA ALA A 185 -11.19 6.84 -11.35
C ALA A 185 -10.89 6.23 -9.97
N MET A 186 -9.62 6.17 -9.57
CA MET A 186 -9.24 5.69 -8.23
C MET A 186 -9.86 6.53 -7.11
N LEU A 187 -9.89 7.86 -7.26
CA LEU A 187 -10.53 8.74 -6.28
C LEU A 187 -12.06 8.58 -6.28
N ALA A 188 -12.69 8.43 -7.44
CA ALA A 188 -14.13 8.21 -7.55
C ALA A 188 -14.57 6.90 -6.89
N VAL A 189 -13.75 5.84 -6.92
CA VAL A 189 -14.01 4.59 -6.18
C VAL A 189 -14.04 4.85 -4.67
N LEU A 190 -13.02 5.56 -4.16
CA LEU A 190 -12.89 5.82 -2.72
C LEU A 190 -13.97 6.78 -2.20
N ASP A 191 -14.32 7.78 -3.00
CA ASP A 191 -15.41 8.72 -2.72
C ASP A 191 -16.75 8.00 -2.54
N ARG A 192 -17.10 7.08 -3.46
CA ARG A 192 -18.29 6.21 -3.32
C ARG A 192 -18.26 5.34 -2.06
N CYS A 193 -17.09 5.08 -1.49
CA CYS A 193 -16.92 4.32 -0.25
C CYS A 193 -16.87 5.22 1.01
N GLY A 194 -17.21 6.50 0.89
CA GLY A 194 -17.23 7.47 1.99
C GLY A 194 -15.82 7.88 2.45
N LEU A 195 -14.87 7.98 1.53
CA LEU A 195 -13.52 8.48 1.80
C LEU A 195 -13.24 9.72 0.94
N GLU A 196 -13.00 10.85 1.59
CA GLU A 196 -12.74 12.13 0.92
C GLU A 196 -11.25 12.50 0.99
N PRO A 197 -10.65 13.03 -0.09
CA PRO A 197 -9.27 13.49 -0.08
C PRO A 197 -9.04 14.67 0.86
N VAL A 198 -8.10 14.53 1.79
CA VAL A 198 -7.70 15.60 2.74
C VAL A 198 -6.39 16.23 2.32
N VAL A 199 -5.42 15.42 1.87
CA VAL A 199 -4.11 15.91 1.43
C VAL A 199 -3.67 15.18 0.17
N SER A 200 -3.16 15.95 -0.80
CA SER A 200 -2.51 15.41 -2.00
C SER A 200 -1.11 15.98 -2.16
N LEU A 201 -0.10 15.10 -2.07
CA LEU A 201 1.29 15.47 -2.29
C LEU A 201 1.76 15.03 -3.68
N ARG A 202 2.36 15.97 -4.41
CA ARG A 202 3.03 15.69 -5.67
C ARG A 202 4.52 15.42 -5.42
N ALA A 203 5.06 14.38 -6.03
CA ALA A 203 6.49 14.14 -6.17
C ALA A 203 6.78 13.83 -7.65
N PRO A 204 8.04 13.95 -8.11
CA PRO A 204 8.37 13.78 -9.53
C PRO A 204 7.88 12.45 -10.13
N VAL A 205 7.97 11.36 -9.37
CA VAL A 205 7.63 10.00 -9.82
C VAL A 205 6.37 9.44 -9.17
N TRP A 206 5.93 10.01 -8.04
CA TRP A 206 4.84 9.47 -7.24
C TRP A 206 3.93 10.59 -6.75
N ARG A 207 2.62 10.35 -6.79
CA ARG A 207 1.62 11.12 -6.07
C ARG A 207 1.21 10.32 -4.84
N VAL A 208 0.98 11.02 -3.73
CA VAL A 208 0.47 10.43 -2.49
C VAL A 208 -0.82 11.15 -2.15
N VAL A 209 -1.89 10.40 -1.92
CA VAL A 209 -3.18 10.93 -1.53
C VAL A 209 -3.57 10.32 -0.19
N LEU A 210 -3.89 11.18 0.77
CA LEU A 210 -4.45 10.85 2.06
C LEU A 210 -5.95 11.21 2.02
N LEU A 211 -6.78 10.27 2.43
CA LEU A 211 -8.23 10.40 2.51
C LEU A 211 -8.68 10.11 3.93
N ALA A 212 -9.75 10.77 4.35
CA ALA A 212 -10.40 10.54 5.64
C ALA A 212 -11.82 10.01 5.43
N ARG A 213 -12.26 9.15 6.35
CA ARG A 213 -13.63 8.66 6.36
C ARG A 213 -14.57 9.80 6.71
N THR A 214 -15.58 10.01 5.88
CA THR A 214 -16.69 10.90 6.22
C THR A 214 -17.47 10.25 7.36
N GLY A 215 -17.61 10.96 8.48
CA GLY A 215 -18.48 10.50 9.56
C GLY A 215 -19.94 10.41 9.08
N PRO A 216 -20.84 9.73 9.82
CA PRO A 216 -22.27 9.92 9.60
C PRO A 216 -22.54 11.44 9.69
N GLY A 217 -23.20 11.97 8.67
CA GLY A 217 -23.20 13.39 8.32
C GLY A 217 -23.27 14.34 9.51
N ARG A 218 -22.40 15.35 9.51
CA ARG A 218 -22.78 16.63 10.09
C ARG A 218 -23.96 17.13 9.26
N GLU A 219 -25.17 16.95 9.80
CA GLU A 219 -26.33 17.75 9.40
C GLU A 219 -25.87 19.21 9.29
N HIS A 220 -26.26 19.84 8.19
CA HIS A 220 -26.13 21.28 8.02
C HIS A 220 -26.88 21.97 9.16
N ALA A 221 -26.14 22.37 10.20
CA ALA A 221 -26.62 23.35 11.15
C ALA A 221 -26.56 24.73 10.48
N GLY A 222 -27.71 25.17 10.01
CA GLY A 222 -28.18 26.55 10.06
C GLY A 222 -27.38 27.63 9.32
N ALA A 223 -27.97 28.10 8.23
CA ALA A 223 -28.29 29.52 8.04
C ALA A 223 -29.54 29.63 7.17
#